data_AF-A0A7J4XH82-F1
#
_entry.id   AF-A0A7J4XH82-F1
#
_cell.length_a   1.000
_cell.length_b   1.000
_cell.length_c   1.000
_cell.angle_alpha   90.00
_cell.angle_beta   90.00
_cell.angle_gamma   90.00
#
_symmetry.space_group_name_H-M   'P 1'
#
loop_
_entity.id
_entity.type
_entity.pdbx_description
1 polymer ?
#
loop_
_entity_poly.entity_id
_entity_poly.type
_entity_poly.pdbx_seq_one_letter_code
_entity_poly.pdbx_strand_id
1 'polypeptide(L)'
;MNAKQIQLYCIKEDYYLLDKYFREKQIFISAMPLSGFDLRPIQISDFDENDWNRVIVYKEKHSVEIEEIESAVSFEKIFTPNFMISDILTFDRAYIDVANKKIVGGNISGITKYLTDGVLLSKSNEFLKWQNAFYLWIKRNFIAIKIDKIHNVYVSERVRQMIDDGYILE
;
A
#
# COMPACT_ATOMS: atom_id res chain seq x y z
N MET A 1 4.30 -6.48 -15.44
CA MET A 1 4.55 -7.04 -14.09
C MET A 1 3.21 -7.49 -13.51
N ASN A 2 3.05 -8.77 -13.13
CA ASN A 2 1.81 -9.21 -12.48
C ASN A 2 1.86 -8.83 -10.99
N ALA A 3 1.31 -7.67 -10.65
CA ALA A 3 1.12 -7.26 -9.26
C ALA A 3 -0.18 -7.88 -8.75
N LYS A 4 -0.12 -8.60 -7.62
CA LYS A 4 -1.35 -9.01 -6.92
C LYS A 4 -1.82 -7.80 -6.12
N GLN A 5 -3.03 -7.33 -6.38
CA GLN A 5 -3.58 -6.14 -5.74
C GLN A 5 -4.78 -6.48 -4.87
N ILE A 6 -4.95 -5.74 -3.79
CA ILE A 6 -6.17 -5.70 -2.99
C ILE A 6 -6.51 -4.24 -2.71
N GLN A 7 -7.73 -3.84 -3.00
CA GLN A 7 -8.21 -2.48 -2.75
C GLN A 7 -8.71 -2.42 -1.31
N LEU A 8 -8.13 -1.52 -0.52
CA LEU A 8 -8.43 -1.29 0.89
C LEU A 8 -8.65 0.20 1.14
N TYR A 9 -9.88 0.57 1.50
CA TYR A 9 -10.25 1.94 1.87
C TYR A 9 -10.44 2.01 3.39
N CYS A 10 -9.57 2.75 4.08
CA CYS A 10 -9.66 2.95 5.52
C CYS A 10 -9.16 4.34 5.91
N ILE A 11 -9.68 4.86 7.02
CA ILE A 11 -9.35 6.20 7.49
C ILE A 11 -8.17 6.16 8.47
N LYS A 12 -7.64 7.33 8.84
CA LYS A 12 -6.48 7.45 9.73
C LYS A 12 -6.68 6.68 11.04
N GLU A 13 -7.88 6.76 11.59
CA GLU A 13 -8.28 6.09 12.83
C GLU A 13 -8.30 4.58 12.72
N ASP A 14 -8.30 3.99 11.53
CA ASP A 14 -8.24 2.54 11.32
C ASP A 14 -6.80 2.02 11.13
N TYR A 15 -5.84 2.92 10.90
CA TYR A 15 -4.44 2.53 10.66
C TYR A 15 -3.79 1.87 11.87
N TYR A 16 -4.29 2.07 13.08
CA TYR A 16 -3.82 1.30 14.24
C TYR A 16 -3.99 -0.21 14.08
N LEU A 17 -5.01 -0.69 13.34
CA LEU A 17 -5.19 -2.12 13.07
C LEU A 17 -4.08 -2.65 12.17
N LEU A 18 -3.73 -1.88 11.14
CA LEU A 18 -2.61 -2.18 10.26
C LEU A 18 -1.29 -2.13 11.03
N ASP A 19 -1.08 -1.08 11.83
CA ASP A 19 0.12 -0.89 12.65
C ASP A 19 0.33 -2.07 13.60
N LYS A 20 -0.74 -2.47 14.30
CA LYS A 20 -0.74 -3.63 15.19
C LYS A 20 -0.34 -4.90 14.45
N TYR A 21 -0.94 -5.18 13.30
CA TYR A 21 -0.58 -6.34 12.49
C TYR A 21 0.89 -6.32 12.08
N PHE A 22 1.39 -5.18 11.60
CA PHE A 22 2.77 -5.05 11.16
C PHE A 22 3.76 -5.27 12.30
N ARG A 23 3.50 -4.69 13.49
CA ARG A 23 4.33 -4.94 14.69
C ARG A 23 4.33 -6.41 15.11
N GLU A 24 3.16 -7.02 15.19
CA GLU A 24 3.02 -8.45 15.56
C GLU A 24 3.75 -9.37 14.61
N LYS A 25 3.84 -9.01 13.32
CA LYS A 25 4.54 -9.77 12.29
C LYS A 25 5.99 -9.33 12.07
N GLN A 26 6.48 -8.39 12.87
CA GLN A 26 7.83 -7.80 12.75
C GLN A 26 8.07 -7.28 11.33
N ILE A 27 7.05 -6.65 10.76
CA ILE A 27 7.09 -6.02 9.45
C ILE A 27 7.40 -4.54 9.67
N PHE A 28 8.41 -4.05 8.96
CA PHE A 28 8.83 -2.65 8.97
C PHE A 28 8.09 -1.86 7.90
N ILE A 29 7.90 -0.57 8.18
CA ILE A 29 7.22 0.38 7.31
C ILE A 29 8.15 1.56 7.15
N SER A 30 8.37 1.96 5.91
CA SER A 30 8.99 3.24 5.60
C SER A 30 8.16 3.99 4.58
N ALA A 31 8.10 5.30 4.73
CA ALA A 31 7.44 6.18 3.78
C ALA A 31 8.47 6.97 2.99
N MET A 32 8.10 7.33 1.77
CA MET A 32 8.93 8.13 0.88
C MET A 32 8.44 9.58 0.82
N PRO A 33 9.32 10.57 1.09
CA PRO A 33 9.12 11.99 0.89
C PRO A 33 7.98 12.39 -0.02
N LEU A 34 7.03 13.25 0.36
CA LEU A 34 6.49 14.15 -0.67
C LEU A 34 7.63 15.01 -1.27
N SER A 35 8.68 15.28 -0.48
CA SER A 35 9.93 15.90 -0.92
C SER A 35 11.16 15.16 -0.39
N GLY A 36 12.07 14.77 -1.28
CA GLY A 36 13.30 14.03 -0.95
C GLY A 36 13.24 12.54 -1.27
N PHE A 37 14.41 11.89 -1.19
CA PHE A 37 14.64 10.55 -1.74
C PHE A 37 14.91 9.48 -0.68
N ASP A 38 14.98 9.87 0.59
CA ASP A 38 15.30 8.96 1.68
C ASP A 38 14.04 8.36 2.27
N LEU A 39 13.98 7.03 2.31
CA LEU A 39 12.97 6.34 3.10
C LEU A 39 13.17 6.61 4.57
N ARG A 40 12.12 7.09 5.21
CA ARG A 40 12.10 7.29 6.64
C ARG A 40 11.28 6.18 7.28
N PRO A 41 11.83 5.44 8.26
CA PRO A 41 11.04 4.56 9.08
C PRO A 41 9.92 5.35 9.73
N ILE A 42 8.69 4.86 9.61
CA ILE A 42 7.51 5.48 10.24
C ILE A 42 6.62 4.41 10.85
N GLN A 43 5.71 4.82 11.71
CA GLN A 43 4.57 3.99 12.13
C GLN A 43 3.38 4.39 11.26
N ILE A 44 2.56 3.42 10.84
CA ILE A 44 1.41 3.74 9.95
C ILE A 44 0.34 4.56 10.69
N SER A 45 0.31 4.48 12.03
CA SER A 45 -0.48 5.36 12.88
C SER A 45 -0.05 6.83 12.83
N ASP A 46 1.21 7.11 12.48
CA ASP A 46 1.77 8.47 12.47
C ASP A 46 1.45 9.23 11.17
N PHE A 47 0.65 8.64 10.27
CA PHE A 47 0.24 9.28 9.03
C PHE A 47 -0.51 10.58 9.33
N ASP A 48 0.13 11.72 9.07
CA ASP A 48 -0.58 12.99 9.03
C ASP A 48 -1.33 13.14 7.70
N GLU A 49 -2.39 13.96 7.66
CA GLU A 49 -3.28 14.10 6.51
C GLU A 49 -2.57 14.56 5.23
N ASN A 50 -1.47 15.29 5.38
CA ASN A 50 -0.80 15.98 4.27
C ASN A 50 0.55 15.37 3.86
N ASP A 51 0.93 14.23 4.44
CA ASP A 51 2.34 13.95 4.63
C ASP A 51 2.85 12.86 3.67
N TRP A 52 2.02 11.85 3.34
CA TRP A 52 2.40 10.71 2.50
C TRP A 52 1.19 10.04 1.82
N ASN A 53 1.28 9.77 0.51
CA ASN A 53 0.24 9.05 -0.25
C ASN A 53 0.54 7.56 -0.44
N ARG A 54 1.82 7.18 -0.41
CA ARG A 54 2.30 5.81 -0.61
C ARG A 54 3.38 5.47 0.39
N VAL A 55 3.32 4.26 0.96
CA VAL A 55 4.38 3.72 1.81
C VAL A 55 4.82 2.34 1.35
N ILE A 56 6.01 1.95 1.80
CA ILE A 56 6.68 0.71 1.48
C ILE A 56 6.75 -0.14 2.74
N VAL A 57 6.35 -1.40 2.63
CA VAL A 57 6.26 -2.36 3.73
C VAL A 57 7.18 -3.54 3.44
N TYR A 58 8.06 -3.91 4.38
CA TYR A 58 9.12 -4.90 4.20
C TYR A 58 9.50 -5.63 5.50
N LYS A 59 10.03 -6.85 5.42
CA LYS A 59 10.26 -7.71 6.61
C LYS A 59 11.68 -7.69 7.16
N GLU A 60 12.69 -7.50 6.31
CA GLU A 60 14.09 -7.39 6.75
C GLU A 60 14.57 -5.95 6.59
N LYS A 61 15.31 -5.42 7.58
CA LYS A 61 16.06 -4.16 7.48
C LYS A 61 17.18 -4.30 6.44
N HIS A 62 16.84 -4.52 5.18
CA HIS A 62 17.73 -4.12 4.11
C HIS A 62 17.72 -2.58 4.09
N SER A 63 18.88 -1.97 3.84
CA SER A 63 18.97 -0.56 3.48
C SER A 63 18.12 -0.38 2.22
N VAL A 64 16.90 0.13 2.39
CA VAL A 64 16.00 0.37 1.27
C VAL A 64 16.50 1.64 0.59
N GLU A 65 17.34 1.49 -0.43
CA GLU A 65 17.73 2.60 -1.31
C GLU A 65 16.63 2.78 -2.37
N ILE A 66 16.09 3.99 -2.47
CA ILE A 66 15.14 4.36 -3.53
C ILE A 66 15.93 5.01 -4.66
N GLU A 67 15.71 4.52 -5.88
CA GLU A 67 16.18 5.20 -7.08
C GLU A 67 15.04 5.99 -7.74
N GLU A 68 15.33 7.21 -8.16
CA GLU A 68 14.47 7.96 -9.07
C GLU A 68 14.61 7.37 -10.47
N ILE A 69 13.52 6.88 -11.05
CA ILE A 69 13.47 6.48 -12.45
C ILE A 69 12.82 7.63 -13.22
N GLU A 70 13.57 8.21 -14.16
CA GLU A 70 13.00 9.11 -15.15
C GLU A 70 12.03 8.32 -16.04
N SER A 71 10.75 8.69 -15.98
CA SER A 71 9.74 8.11 -16.86
C SER A 71 9.85 8.75 -18.24
N ALA A 72 10.20 7.96 -19.26
CA ALA A 72 10.21 8.41 -20.65
C ALA A 72 8.80 8.76 -21.19
N VAL A 73 7.74 8.49 -20.42
CA VAL A 73 6.33 8.57 -20.82
C VAL A 73 5.47 9.45 -19.90
N SER A 74 6.02 10.01 -18.83
CA SER A 74 5.30 10.86 -17.88
C SER A 74 6.22 11.92 -17.28
N PHE A 75 5.71 13.15 -17.11
CA PHE A 75 6.38 14.19 -16.34
C PHE A 75 6.38 13.94 -14.82
N GLU A 76 5.63 12.93 -14.36
CA GLU A 76 5.67 12.48 -12.98
C GLU A 76 6.94 11.66 -12.73
N LYS A 77 7.72 12.11 -11.75
CA LYS A 77 8.88 11.37 -11.24
C LYS A 77 8.39 10.04 -10.66
N ILE A 78 8.85 8.93 -11.22
CA ILE A 78 8.51 7.60 -10.73
C ILE A 78 9.63 7.17 -9.80
N PHE A 79 9.30 7.04 -8.53
CA PHE A 79 10.24 6.53 -7.54
C PHE A 79 10.00 5.04 -7.35
N THR A 80 11.07 4.26 -7.53
CA THR A 80 10.99 2.82 -7.29
C THR A 80 12.09 2.43 -6.31
N PRO A 81 11.79 1.61 -5.28
CA PRO A 81 12.85 0.99 -4.51
C PRO A 81 13.78 0.25 -5.47
N ASN A 82 15.10 0.43 -5.29
CA ASN A 82 16.12 -0.13 -6.19
C ASN A 82 15.88 -1.64 -6.38
N PHE A 83 16.26 -2.16 -7.55
CA PHE A 83 16.02 -3.50 -8.05
C PHE A 83 16.46 -4.65 -7.11
N MET A 84 17.26 -4.37 -6.09
CA MET A 84 17.79 -5.35 -5.13
C MET A 84 16.81 -5.86 -4.06
N ILE A 85 15.56 -5.38 -3.99
CA ILE A 85 14.71 -5.68 -2.82
C ILE A 85 13.60 -6.67 -3.19
N SER A 86 13.75 -7.92 -2.73
CA SER A 86 12.84 -9.01 -3.06
C SER A 86 11.47 -8.89 -2.35
N ASP A 87 11.38 -8.28 -1.17
CA ASP A 87 10.22 -8.51 -0.30
C ASP A 87 9.45 -7.24 0.10
N ILE A 88 8.93 -6.51 -0.89
CA ILE A 88 8.20 -5.24 -0.70
C ILE A 88 6.72 -5.34 -1.09
N LEU A 89 5.85 -4.76 -0.26
CA LEU A 89 4.52 -4.31 -0.66
C LEU A 89 4.47 -2.78 -0.69
N THR A 90 3.68 -2.24 -1.60
CA THR A 90 3.27 -0.83 -1.58
C THR A 90 1.88 -0.72 -0.98
N PHE A 91 1.68 0.27 -0.12
CA PHE A 91 0.39 0.64 0.45
C PHE A 91 0.09 2.08 0.05
N ASP A 92 -0.92 2.27 -0.79
CA ASP A 92 -1.47 3.55 -1.17
C ASP A 92 -2.61 3.88 -0.20
N ARG A 93 -2.50 5.01 0.50
CA ARG A 93 -3.52 5.48 1.44
C ARG A 93 -4.79 5.92 0.71
N ALA A 94 -5.93 5.72 1.35
CA ALA A 94 -7.18 6.37 0.98
C ALA A 94 -7.20 7.84 1.43
N TYR A 95 -7.55 8.74 0.51
CA TYR A 95 -7.80 10.15 0.74
C TYR A 95 -9.30 10.41 0.78
N ILE A 96 -9.76 11.28 1.68
CA ILE A 96 -11.18 11.67 1.77
C ILE A 96 -11.33 13.10 1.28
N ASP A 97 -12.08 13.27 0.19
CA ASP A 97 -12.58 14.56 -0.28
C ASP A 97 -13.98 14.78 0.28
N VAL A 98 -14.05 15.49 1.41
CA VAL A 98 -15.31 15.83 2.09
C VAL A 98 -16.19 16.74 1.22
N ALA A 99 -15.60 17.66 0.46
CA ALA A 99 -16.34 18.64 -0.33
C ALA A 99 -17.11 17.99 -1.47
N ASN A 100 -16.48 17.00 -2.12
CA ASN A 100 -17.08 16.28 -3.25
C ASN A 100 -17.72 14.94 -2.84
N LYS A 101 -17.71 14.59 -1.55
CA LYS A 101 -18.12 13.28 -1.02
C LYS A 101 -17.44 12.11 -1.74
N LYS A 102 -16.12 12.18 -1.88
CA LYS A 102 -15.33 11.13 -2.54
C LYS A 102 -14.30 10.54 -1.58
N ILE A 103 -14.01 9.26 -1.76
CA ILE A 103 -12.92 8.56 -1.10
C ILE A 103 -12.04 8.01 -2.20
N VAL A 104 -10.86 8.60 -2.37
CA VAL A 104 -9.96 8.36 -3.49
C VAL A 104 -8.83 7.45 -3.04
N GLY A 105 -8.57 6.38 -3.79
CA GLY A 105 -7.41 5.50 -3.57
C GLY A 105 -7.56 4.57 -2.36
N GLY A 106 -6.53 3.76 -2.11
CA GLY A 106 -6.58 2.67 -1.14
C GLY A 106 -6.16 1.35 -1.77
N ASN A 107 -4.89 1.23 -2.19
CA ASN A 107 -4.42 0.06 -2.91
C ASN A 107 -3.23 -0.56 -2.20
N ILE A 108 -3.32 -1.86 -1.93
CA ILE A 108 -2.18 -2.64 -1.49
C ILE A 108 -1.72 -3.47 -2.67
N SER A 109 -0.48 -3.25 -3.09
CA SER A 109 0.11 -3.96 -4.22
C SER A 109 1.37 -4.68 -3.78
N GLY A 110 1.55 -5.89 -4.28
CA GLY A 110 2.81 -6.60 -4.12
C GLY A 110 3.32 -7.11 -5.45
N ILE A 111 4.56 -6.72 -5.71
CA ILE A 111 5.27 -7.04 -6.93
C ILE A 111 5.86 -8.44 -6.78
N THR A 112 5.31 -9.40 -7.51
CA THR A 112 5.70 -10.83 -7.42
C THR A 112 6.94 -11.19 -8.23
N LYS A 113 7.42 -10.26 -9.07
CA LYS A 113 8.63 -10.41 -9.91
C LYS A 113 9.39 -9.09 -10.00
N TYR A 114 10.71 -9.14 -10.06
CA TYR A 114 11.59 -7.97 -10.16
C TYR A 114 12.61 -8.16 -11.27
N LEU A 115 13.08 -7.06 -11.85
CA LEU A 115 14.13 -7.08 -12.86
C LEU A 115 15.48 -6.97 -12.15
N THR A 116 16.49 -7.74 -12.55
CA THR A 116 17.88 -7.53 -12.15
C THR A 116 18.75 -7.86 -13.33
N ASP A 117 19.68 -6.98 -13.70
CA ASP A 117 20.56 -7.14 -14.86
C ASP A 117 19.80 -7.52 -16.17
N GLY A 118 18.62 -6.92 -16.37
CA GLY A 118 17.76 -7.22 -17.52
C GLY A 118 16.99 -8.55 -17.45
N VAL A 119 17.11 -9.31 -16.37
CA VAL A 119 16.45 -10.60 -16.16
C VAL A 119 15.29 -10.46 -15.16
N LEU A 120 14.10 -10.95 -15.55
CA LEU A 120 12.92 -10.93 -14.68
C LEU A 120 12.93 -12.16 -13.75
N LEU A 121 13.17 -11.94 -12.45
CA LEU A 121 13.20 -12.96 -11.41
C LEU A 121 11.92 -12.96 -10.57
N SER A 122 11.52 -14.13 -10.07
CA SER A 122 10.41 -14.26 -9.12
C SER A 122 10.85 -13.89 -7.70
N LYS A 123 9.93 -13.33 -6.90
CA LYS A 123 10.17 -13.15 -5.44
C LYS A 123 10.27 -14.50 -4.74
N SER A 124 10.83 -14.47 -3.53
CA SER A 124 10.98 -15.66 -2.68
C SER A 124 9.64 -16.31 -2.37
N ASN A 125 9.63 -17.62 -2.12
CA ASN A 125 8.42 -18.31 -1.65
C ASN A 125 7.96 -17.77 -0.28
N GLU A 126 8.89 -17.26 0.52
CA GLU A 126 8.60 -16.62 1.80
C GLU A 126 7.85 -15.31 1.60
N PHE A 127 8.24 -14.49 0.61
CA PHE A 127 7.53 -13.30 0.19
C PHE A 127 6.07 -13.60 -0.10
N LEU A 128 5.87 -14.57 -0.99
CA LEU A 128 4.53 -14.95 -1.45
C LEU A 128 3.68 -15.50 -0.30
N LYS A 129 4.27 -16.25 0.63
CA LYS A 129 3.57 -16.73 1.84
C LYS A 129 3.08 -15.57 2.70
N TRP A 130 3.95 -14.59 2.99
CA TRP A 130 3.54 -13.49 3.85
C TRP A 130 2.60 -12.50 3.16
N GLN A 131 2.81 -12.19 1.87
CA GLN A 131 1.87 -11.38 1.07
C GLN A 131 0.48 -12.01 1.11
N ASN A 132 0.39 -13.32 0.88
CA ASN A 132 -0.88 -14.04 0.93
C ASN A 132 -1.50 -14.03 2.32
N ALA A 133 -0.70 -14.21 3.38
CA ALA A 133 -1.16 -14.15 4.76
C ALA A 133 -1.71 -12.76 5.11
N PHE A 134 -1.05 -11.69 4.65
CA PHE A 134 -1.51 -10.33 4.85
C PHE A 134 -2.84 -10.08 4.12
N TYR A 135 -2.94 -10.49 2.85
CA TYR A 135 -4.19 -10.32 2.09
C TYR A 135 -5.34 -11.11 2.71
N LEU A 136 -5.09 -12.32 3.22
CA LEU A 136 -6.10 -13.08 3.96
C LEU A 136 -6.49 -12.40 5.28
N TRP A 137 -5.53 -11.76 5.95
CA TRP A 137 -5.81 -11.00 7.16
C TRP A 137 -6.69 -9.77 6.85
N ILE A 138 -6.43 -9.02 5.78
CA ILE A 138 -7.31 -7.92 5.33
C ILE A 138 -8.74 -8.43 5.10
N LYS A 139 -8.87 -9.52 4.35
CA LYS A 139 -10.17 -10.14 4.04
C LYS A 139 -10.97 -10.57 5.27
N ARG A 140 -10.32 -10.79 6.41
CA ARG A 140 -10.94 -11.22 7.67
C ARG A 140 -11.30 -10.05 8.59
N ASN A 141 -10.59 -8.93 8.48
CA ASN A 141 -10.72 -7.81 9.40
C ASN A 141 -11.45 -6.60 8.80
N PHE A 142 -11.63 -6.56 7.47
CA PHE A 142 -12.30 -5.49 6.76
C PHE A 142 -13.52 -5.99 6.00
N ILE A 143 -14.48 -5.10 5.78
CA ILE A 143 -15.78 -5.41 5.17
C ILE A 143 -15.61 -5.45 3.66
N ALA A 144 -16.02 -6.55 3.04
CA ALA A 144 -16.03 -6.66 1.58
C ALA A 144 -17.25 -5.95 1.00
N ILE A 145 -17.02 -4.98 0.12
CA ILE A 145 -18.05 -4.31 -0.69
C ILE A 145 -17.78 -4.63 -2.16
N LYS A 146 -18.85 -4.84 -2.92
CA LYS A 146 -18.76 -4.94 -4.38
C LYS A 146 -18.95 -3.57 -5.00
N ILE A 147 -17.93 -3.08 -5.69
CA ILE A 147 -18.02 -1.86 -6.50
C ILE A 147 -18.46 -2.15 -7.94
N ASP A 148 -18.25 -3.38 -8.39
CA ASP A 148 -18.77 -3.89 -9.66
C ASP A 148 -19.14 -5.38 -9.53
N LYS A 149 -19.45 -6.03 -10.65
CA LYS A 149 -19.89 -7.44 -10.65
C LYS A 149 -18.80 -8.44 -10.24
N ILE A 150 -17.53 -8.04 -10.23
CA ILE A 150 -16.36 -8.94 -10.22
C ILE A 150 -15.39 -8.62 -9.07
N HIS A 151 -15.22 -7.36 -8.70
CA HIS A 151 -14.19 -6.89 -7.78
C HIS A 151 -14.75 -6.54 -6.41
N ASN A 152 -14.17 -7.16 -5.39
CA ASN A 152 -14.39 -6.76 -4.00
C ASN A 152 -13.35 -5.70 -3.63
N VAL A 153 -13.83 -4.60 -3.06
CA VAL A 153 -13.03 -3.69 -2.24
C VAL A 153 -13.23 -4.04 -0.78
N TYR A 154 -12.22 -3.76 0.02
CA TYR A 154 -12.25 -3.95 1.45
C TYR A 154 -12.31 -2.58 2.10
N VAL A 155 -13.22 -2.38 3.04
CA VAL A 155 -13.38 -1.10 3.71
C VAL A 155 -13.44 -1.28 5.22
N SER A 156 -13.05 -0.25 5.96
CA SER A 156 -13.36 -0.21 7.40
C SER A 156 -14.84 0.08 7.63
N GLU A 157 -15.32 -0.21 8.85
CA GLU A 157 -16.69 0.10 9.27
C GLU A 157 -17.01 1.59 9.08
N ARG A 158 -16.06 2.47 9.37
CA ARG A 158 -16.27 3.91 9.22
C ARG A 158 -16.40 4.33 7.76
N VAL A 159 -15.57 3.78 6.87
CA VAL A 159 -15.73 4.00 5.42
C VAL A 159 -17.05 3.43 4.93
N ARG A 160 -17.50 2.28 5.46
CA ARG A 160 -18.82 1.73 5.11
C ARG A 160 -19.96 2.70 5.44
N GLN A 161 -19.92 3.31 6.63
CA GLN A 161 -20.90 4.33 7.04
C GLN A 161 -20.85 5.55 6.13
N MET A 162 -19.66 6.03 5.76
CA MET A 162 -19.52 7.15 4.83
C MET A 162 -20.14 6.86 3.46
N ILE A 163 -19.99 5.63 2.96
CA ILE A 163 -20.66 5.21 1.72
C ILE A 163 -22.19 5.26 1.88
N ASP A 164 -22.71 4.80 3.02
CA ASP A 164 -24.15 4.89 3.32
C ASP A 164 -24.63 6.36 3.44
N ASP A 165 -23.76 7.27 3.86
CA ASP A 165 -24.00 8.74 3.89
C ASP A 165 -23.81 9.42 2.51
N GLY A 166 -23.58 8.62 1.46
CA GLY A 166 -23.51 9.04 0.07
C GLY A 166 -22.11 9.39 -0.44
N TYR A 167 -21.04 8.93 0.21
CA TYR A 167 -19.70 9.02 -0.34
C TYR A 167 -19.46 7.97 -1.45
N ILE A 168 -18.71 8.36 -2.47
CA ILE A 168 -18.35 7.51 -3.62
C ILE A 168 -16.89 7.08 -3.50
N LEU A 169 -16.61 5.81 -3.77
CA LEU A 169 -15.24 5.29 -3.88
C LEU A 169 -14.71 5.55 -5.30
N GLU A 170 -13.51 6.11 -5.42
CA GLU A 170 -12.79 6.36 -6.69
C GLU A 170 -11.39 5.75 -6.70
#